data_AF-A0AAV6ZTX8-F1
#
_entry.id   AF-A0AAV6ZTX8-F1
#
_cell.length_a   1.000
_cell.length_b   1.000
_cell.length_c   1.000
_cell.angle_alpha   90.00
_cell.angle_beta   90.00
_cell.angle_gamma   90.00
#
_symmetry.space_group_name_H-M   'P 1'
#
loop_
_entity.id
_entity.type
_entity.pdbx_description
1 polymer ?
#
loop_
_entity_poly.entity_id
_entity_poly.type
_entity_poly.pdbx_seq_one_letter_code
_entity_poly.pdbx_strand_id
1 'polypeptide(L)'
;MDRPPVQQGTVCGSWDMKDRLGTGGFGNVCLYQNRDTGELIAIKSCRLELSSKNKDRWCQEIQIMKRRRVRGRGGDPTRRDATRPEDETRRDAGKVVHKIIDLGYAKDLDQGSLCTSFVGTLQYLAPELFENKPYTVTVDYWSFGTMIFECIAGFRPFLHNMQPFTWHEKIKKKDPKHIYAYEEMSGEIRFSQHLPQPNNLCSIMVEQLETWLQLVLNWDPQQRGGGLDNPSGRPQCFVLMDHILNLKIVHILNMTSAKILSFLLQPDESLHSLQSSIERETGIATCNQELLLEMGVSLDPRKPASQCVIEGVRGWDSYMVYLFDKSKTAYEGPFQPRHLSECVNYIVQDSKALLPILQLRKVWAEAVHYVSGLKEDYSRLFQGQRAAMLSLLRYNTNLTKMKNTMVSASQQLEAKLQFFKKSIEIDLERYSDQMAFGISSEKMLRAWREMEDRAVGCAKAGEISFLDDQIMGLHTEIVELQRSPYARRQGDVMELL
;
A
#
# COMPACT_ATOMS: atom_id res chain seq x y z
N MET A 1 -29.84 25.99 -13.43
CA MET A 1 -29.90 26.42 -14.84
C MET A 1 -29.46 25.24 -15.68
N ASP A 2 -30.41 24.66 -16.39
CA ASP A 2 -30.18 23.51 -17.26
C ASP A 2 -29.16 23.84 -18.35
N ARG A 3 -28.23 22.90 -18.58
CA ARG A 3 -27.22 23.02 -19.63
C ARG A 3 -27.93 22.85 -20.99
N PRO A 4 -27.69 23.74 -21.97
CA PRO A 4 -28.24 23.55 -23.30
C PRO A 4 -27.65 22.27 -23.92
N PRO A 5 -28.43 21.53 -24.74
CA PRO A 5 -27.95 20.32 -25.39
C PRO A 5 -26.80 20.63 -26.36
N VAL A 6 -25.85 19.70 -26.41
CA VAL A 6 -24.70 19.73 -27.33
C VAL A 6 -25.24 19.75 -28.77
N GLN A 7 -24.95 20.82 -29.52
CA GLN A 7 -25.20 20.86 -30.96
C GLN A 7 -24.45 19.71 -31.64
N GLN A 8 -25.14 18.97 -32.52
CA GLN A 8 -24.61 17.82 -33.25
C GLN A 8 -23.19 18.09 -33.77
N GLY A 9 -22.26 17.21 -33.36
CA GLY A 9 -20.83 17.41 -33.49
C GLY A 9 -20.36 17.59 -34.92
N THR A 10 -19.37 18.45 -35.09
CA THR A 10 -18.59 18.59 -36.32
C THR A 10 -17.97 17.23 -36.67
N VAL A 11 -18.55 16.51 -37.63
CA VAL A 11 -18.01 15.24 -38.12
C VAL A 11 -16.76 15.54 -38.95
N CYS A 12 -15.60 15.02 -38.53
CA CYS A 12 -14.35 15.13 -39.29
C CYS A 12 -13.91 13.74 -39.73
N GLY A 13 -14.37 13.30 -40.92
CA GLY A 13 -14.14 11.94 -41.40
C GLY A 13 -14.72 10.89 -40.44
N SER A 14 -13.90 9.92 -40.04
CA SER A 14 -14.25 8.84 -39.09
C SER A 14 -14.27 9.25 -37.62
N TRP A 15 -14.02 10.53 -37.27
CA TRP A 15 -13.94 10.98 -35.88
C TRP A 15 -15.20 11.71 -35.43
N ASP A 16 -15.79 11.22 -34.34
CA ASP A 16 -16.94 11.80 -33.66
C ASP A 16 -16.52 12.52 -32.38
N MET A 17 -16.91 13.78 -32.22
CA MET A 17 -16.78 14.47 -30.94
C MET A 17 -17.74 13.84 -29.92
N LYS A 18 -17.23 13.45 -28.75
CA LYS A 18 -18.01 12.85 -27.66
C LYS A 18 -18.34 13.85 -26.57
N ASP A 19 -17.30 14.39 -25.94
CA ASP A 19 -17.44 15.26 -24.78
C ASP A 19 -16.48 16.43 -24.82
N ARG A 20 -16.84 17.50 -24.12
CA ARG A 20 -15.90 18.59 -23.84
C ARG A 20 -15.16 18.27 -22.53
N LEU A 21 -13.84 18.05 -22.63
CA LEU A 21 -12.97 17.71 -21.50
C LEU A 21 -12.57 18.92 -20.66
N GLY A 22 -12.49 20.10 -21.28
CA GLY A 22 -12.11 21.32 -20.55
C GLY A 22 -12.12 22.58 -21.41
N THR A 23 -12.02 23.73 -20.75
CA THR A 23 -11.93 25.03 -21.38
C THR A 23 -10.73 25.80 -20.81
N GLY A 24 -9.82 26.21 -21.68
CA GLY A 24 -8.64 27.01 -21.33
C GLY A 24 -8.71 28.43 -21.87
N GLY A 25 -7.68 29.23 -21.56
CA GLY A 25 -7.55 30.61 -22.03
C GLY A 25 -7.51 30.74 -23.56
N PHE A 26 -6.96 29.73 -24.25
CA PHE A 26 -6.73 29.76 -25.70
C PHE A 26 -7.73 28.94 -26.53
N GLY A 27 -8.62 28.16 -25.90
CA GLY A 27 -9.43 27.19 -26.63
C GLY A 27 -10.16 26.17 -25.76
N ASN A 28 -10.90 25.26 -26.40
CA ASN A 28 -11.61 24.18 -25.74
C ASN A 28 -10.92 22.84 -26.05
N VAL A 29 -10.84 21.93 -25.08
CA VAL A 29 -10.36 20.56 -25.28
C VAL A 29 -11.58 19.65 -25.39
N CYS A 30 -11.70 18.91 -26.49
CA CYS A 30 -12.78 17.96 -26.71
C CYS A 30 -12.23 16.55 -26.92
N LEU A 31 -12.96 15.56 -26.42
CA LEU A 31 -12.74 14.14 -26.66
C LEU A 31 -13.37 13.76 -28.00
N TYR A 32 -12.61 13.06 -28.83
CA TYR A 32 -13.06 12.46 -30.07
C TYR A 32 -12.85 10.95 -30.02
N GLN A 33 -13.77 10.22 -30.63
CA GLN A 33 -13.67 8.78 -30.82
C GLN A 33 -13.69 8.46 -32.31
N ASN A 34 -12.76 7.62 -32.75
CA ASN A 34 -12.79 7.07 -34.10
C ASN A 34 -13.88 5.99 -34.17
N ARG A 35 -14.81 6.11 -35.13
CA ARG A 35 -15.90 5.14 -35.32
C ARG A 35 -15.41 3.76 -35.75
N ASP A 36 -14.33 3.72 -36.52
CA ASP A 36 -13.85 2.50 -37.18
C ASP A 36 -12.91 1.71 -36.25
N THR A 37 -12.06 2.39 -35.48
CA THR A 37 -11.07 1.76 -34.59
C THR A 37 -11.45 1.79 -33.11
N GLY A 38 -12.40 2.63 -32.71
CA GLY A 38 -12.71 2.90 -31.31
C GLY A 38 -11.68 3.76 -30.58
N GLU A 39 -10.60 4.19 -31.24
CA GLU A 39 -9.53 5.00 -30.67
C GLU A 39 -10.07 6.32 -30.11
N LEU A 40 -9.53 6.74 -28.95
CA LEU A 40 -9.90 7.99 -28.28
C LEU A 40 -8.76 9.00 -28.31
N ILE A 41 -9.06 10.23 -28.71
CA ILE A 41 -8.11 11.35 -28.72
C ILE A 41 -8.71 12.60 -28.08
N ALA A 42 -7.86 13.41 -27.45
CA ALA A 42 -8.22 14.74 -26.98
C ALA A 42 -7.65 15.81 -27.92
N ILE A 43 -8.50 16.67 -28.48
CA ILE A 43 -8.09 17.76 -29.38
C ILE A 43 -8.37 19.11 -28.72
N LYS A 44 -7.32 19.93 -28.57
CA LYS A 44 -7.42 21.33 -28.14
C LYS A 44 -7.67 22.21 -29.37
N SER A 45 -8.86 22.81 -29.44
CA SER A 45 -9.30 23.67 -30.54
C SER A 45 -9.17 25.15 -30.16
N CYS A 46 -8.52 25.92 -31.01
CA CYS A 46 -8.28 27.35 -30.82
C CYS A 46 -9.57 28.18 -30.91
N ARG A 47 -9.64 29.33 -30.21
CA ARG A 47 -10.72 30.32 -30.42
C ARG A 47 -10.57 31.01 -31.78
N LEU A 48 -11.69 31.30 -32.44
CA LEU A 48 -11.74 31.89 -33.79
C LEU A 48 -11.00 33.23 -33.91
N GLU A 49 -10.98 34.03 -32.85
CA GLU A 49 -10.26 35.30 -32.79
C GLU A 49 -9.22 35.29 -31.67
N LEU A 50 -7.94 35.38 -32.05
CA LEU A 50 -6.81 35.56 -31.13
C LEU A 50 -6.09 36.88 -31.43
N SER A 51 -5.69 37.59 -30.36
CA SER A 51 -4.72 38.68 -30.48
C SER A 51 -3.37 38.18 -31.01
N SER A 52 -2.56 39.06 -31.60
CA SER A 52 -1.22 38.72 -32.11
C SER A 52 -0.37 37.99 -31.05
N LYS A 53 -0.32 38.54 -29.83
CA LYS A 53 0.38 37.92 -28.68
C LYS A 53 -0.13 36.51 -28.34
N ASN A 54 -1.43 36.26 -28.47
CA ASN A 54 -2.00 34.93 -28.17
C ASN A 54 -1.79 33.93 -29.31
N LYS A 55 -1.69 34.40 -30.57
CA LYS A 55 -1.29 33.55 -31.71
C LYS A 55 0.14 33.03 -31.54
N ASP A 56 1.06 33.89 -31.12
CA ASP A 56 2.45 33.50 -30.86
C ASP A 56 2.54 32.44 -29.75
N ARG A 57 1.81 32.64 -28.64
CA ARG A 57 1.72 31.66 -27.54
C ARG A 57 1.16 30.31 -27.99
N TRP A 58 0.10 30.33 -28.81
CA TRP A 58 -0.49 29.10 -29.36
C TRP A 58 0.51 28.33 -30.24
N CYS A 59 1.24 29.03 -31.11
CA CYS A 59 2.29 28.44 -31.92
C CYS A 59 3.43 27.86 -31.07
N GLN A 60 3.84 28.59 -30.02
CA GLN A 60 4.87 28.15 -29.08
C GLN A 60 4.45 26.86 -28.34
N GLU A 61 3.21 26.77 -27.86
CA GLU A 61 2.67 25.57 -27.20
C GLU A 61 2.79 24.34 -28.12
N ILE A 62 2.38 24.47 -29.39
CA ILE A 62 2.48 23.39 -30.38
C ILE A 62 3.94 22.99 -30.61
N GLN A 63 4.86 23.95 -30.69
CA GLN A 63 6.29 23.68 -30.88
C GLN A 63 6.88 22.91 -29.69
N ILE A 64 6.58 23.32 -28.45
CA ILE A 64 7.03 22.64 -27.22
C ILE A 64 6.50 21.20 -27.20
N MET A 65 5.20 21.02 -27.45
CA MET A 65 4.56 19.69 -27.46
C MET A 65 5.16 18.77 -28.53
N LYS A 66 5.50 19.29 -29.73
CA LYS A 66 6.18 18.52 -30.79
C LYS A 66 7.62 18.16 -30.43
N ARG A 67 8.40 19.09 -29.85
CA ARG A 67 9.81 18.88 -29.47
C ARG A 67 9.98 17.83 -28.39
N ARG A 68 9.09 17.78 -27.38
CA ARG A 68 9.15 16.79 -26.30
C ARG A 68 8.94 15.36 -26.78
N ARG A 69 8.27 15.16 -27.93
CA ARG A 69 8.15 13.85 -28.59
C ARG A 69 9.48 13.35 -29.18
N VAL A 70 10.43 14.25 -29.47
CA VAL A 70 11.74 13.92 -30.07
C VAL A 70 12.81 13.70 -29.01
N ARG A 71 12.84 14.49 -27.91
CA ARG A 71 13.81 14.32 -26.81
C ARG A 71 13.58 13.07 -25.94
N GLY A 72 12.39 12.45 -25.99
CA GLY A 72 12.12 11.15 -25.36
C GLY A 72 12.88 9.96 -25.97
N ARG A 73 13.70 10.16 -27.02
CA ARG A 73 14.56 9.15 -27.66
C ARG A 73 16.04 9.21 -27.24
N GLY A 74 16.35 9.86 -26.10
CA GLY A 74 17.71 10.13 -25.64
C GLY A 74 18.21 9.29 -24.46
N GLY A 75 17.75 8.03 -24.32
CA GLY A 75 18.28 7.10 -23.32
C GLY A 75 18.60 5.74 -23.95
N ASP A 76 19.85 5.31 -23.81
CA ASP A 76 20.43 3.98 -24.09
C ASP A 76 20.05 3.28 -25.43
N PRO A 77 21.01 3.09 -26.38
CA PRO A 77 20.77 2.40 -27.65
C PRO A 77 20.38 0.91 -27.56
N THR A 78 20.29 0.32 -26.36
CA THR A 78 20.00 -1.12 -26.20
C THR A 78 18.57 -1.49 -25.82
N ARG A 79 17.64 -0.54 -25.67
CA ARG A 79 16.19 -0.83 -25.60
C ARG A 79 15.44 -0.33 -26.83
N ARG A 80 15.40 -1.18 -27.86
CA ARG A 80 14.45 -1.04 -28.98
C ARG A 80 13.05 -1.42 -28.49
N ASP A 81 12.29 -0.46 -27.98
CA ASP A 81 10.83 -0.54 -28.00
C ASP A 81 10.30 0.60 -28.87
N ALA A 82 10.21 0.31 -30.16
CA ALA A 82 9.42 1.07 -31.10
C ALA A 82 7.94 0.78 -30.80
N THR A 83 7.26 1.66 -30.08
CA THR A 83 5.79 1.64 -30.04
C THR A 83 5.25 2.14 -31.37
N ARG A 84 5.14 1.19 -32.32
CA ARG A 84 4.11 1.24 -33.36
C ARG A 84 2.74 1.24 -32.67
N PRO A 85 1.72 1.94 -33.21
CA PRO A 85 0.36 1.91 -32.71
C PRO A 85 -0.38 0.58 -33.05
N GLU A 86 0.33 -0.55 -33.10
CA GLU A 86 -0.23 -1.87 -33.44
C GLU A 86 -0.01 -2.92 -32.33
N ASP A 87 0.35 -2.52 -31.12
CA ASP A 87 0.50 -3.46 -30.00
C ASP A 87 -0.48 -3.12 -28.86
N GLU A 88 -1.76 -3.43 -29.10
CA GLU A 88 -2.85 -3.38 -28.12
C GLU A 88 -2.77 -4.52 -27.06
N THR A 89 -1.62 -5.17 -26.89
CA THR A 89 -1.47 -6.32 -25.99
C THR A 89 -0.62 -6.08 -24.73
N ARG A 90 -0.23 -4.84 -24.41
CA ARG A 90 0.27 -4.48 -23.06
C ARG A 90 -0.44 -3.27 -22.51
N ARG A 91 -1.67 -3.48 -22.05
CA ARG A 91 -2.23 -2.70 -20.93
C ARG A 91 -1.29 -2.92 -19.75
N ASP A 92 -0.44 -1.96 -19.44
CA ASP A 92 0.30 -1.94 -18.18
C ASP A 92 -0.75 -2.06 -17.05
N ALA A 93 -0.63 -3.12 -16.26
CA ALA A 93 -1.68 -3.64 -15.38
C ALA A 93 -2.25 -2.55 -14.43
N GLY A 94 -3.46 -2.06 -14.71
CA GLY A 94 -4.31 -1.31 -13.77
C GLY A 94 -3.74 -0.03 -13.12
N LYS A 95 -2.53 0.42 -13.47
CA LYS A 95 -1.84 1.52 -12.79
C LYS A 95 -2.21 2.87 -13.40
N VAL A 96 -2.63 3.81 -12.56
CA VAL A 96 -2.88 5.21 -12.97
C VAL A 96 -1.54 5.91 -13.22
N VAL A 97 -1.33 6.37 -14.44
CA VAL A 97 -0.15 7.17 -14.83
C VAL A 97 -0.54 8.64 -14.92
N HIS A 98 0.00 9.45 -14.00
CA HIS A 98 -0.22 10.89 -13.96
C HIS A 98 0.63 11.59 -15.05
N LYS A 99 0.02 12.45 -15.85
CA LYS A 99 0.69 13.17 -16.95
C LYS A 99 0.41 14.66 -16.84
N ILE A 100 1.44 15.49 -17.04
CA ILE A 100 1.30 16.94 -17.14
C ILE A 100 0.72 17.30 -18.51
N ILE A 101 -0.25 18.20 -18.53
CA ILE A 101 -0.93 18.70 -19.72
C ILE A 101 -1.00 20.24 -19.70
N ASP A 102 -1.50 20.83 -20.78
CA ASP A 102 -1.76 22.27 -20.92
C ASP A 102 -0.52 23.17 -20.73
N LEU A 103 0.42 23.08 -21.67
CA LEU A 103 1.67 23.85 -21.68
C LEU A 103 1.51 25.25 -22.31
N GLY A 104 0.30 25.78 -22.43
CA GLY A 104 0.01 27.06 -23.09
C GLY A 104 0.66 28.29 -22.45
N TYR A 105 1.18 28.13 -21.23
CA TYR A 105 1.94 29.15 -20.49
C TYR A 105 3.37 28.71 -20.15
N ALA A 106 3.80 27.53 -20.61
CA ALA A 106 5.17 27.06 -20.42
C ALA A 106 6.16 27.94 -21.20
N LYS A 107 7.37 28.11 -20.67
CA LYS A 107 8.44 28.88 -21.30
C LYS A 107 9.70 28.04 -21.43
N ASP A 108 10.37 28.14 -22.58
CA ASP A 108 11.69 27.56 -22.78
C ASP A 108 12.74 28.49 -22.14
N LEU A 109 13.59 27.95 -21.27
CA LEU A 109 14.60 28.69 -20.51
C LEU A 109 15.96 28.78 -21.22
N ASP A 110 16.06 28.29 -22.46
CA ASP A 110 17.31 28.16 -23.24
C ASP A 110 18.03 29.50 -23.53
N GLN A 111 17.53 30.63 -23.02
CA GLN A 111 18.13 31.97 -23.19
C GLN A 111 18.23 32.79 -21.88
N GLY A 112 18.48 32.17 -20.72
CA GLY A 112 18.86 32.89 -19.49
C GLY A 112 17.88 33.99 -19.05
N SER A 113 16.63 33.91 -19.50
CA SER A 113 15.69 35.02 -19.45
C SER A 113 14.79 34.91 -18.23
N LEU A 114 14.91 35.89 -17.32
CA LEU A 114 13.93 36.13 -16.27
C LEU A 114 12.57 36.45 -16.89
N CYS A 115 11.53 35.87 -16.32
CA CYS A 115 10.19 35.97 -16.87
C CYS A 115 9.30 36.94 -16.06
N THR A 116 8.31 37.58 -16.70
CA THR A 116 7.49 38.66 -16.08
C THR A 116 5.96 38.58 -16.35
N SER A 117 5.45 37.47 -16.90
CA SER A 117 4.02 37.36 -17.26
C SER A 117 3.15 36.82 -16.13
N PHE A 118 2.07 37.54 -15.79
CA PHE A 118 1.04 37.09 -14.85
C PHE A 118 0.08 36.09 -15.52
N VAL A 119 0.35 34.79 -15.37
CA VAL A 119 -0.47 33.70 -15.94
C VAL A 119 -0.47 32.48 -15.01
N GLY A 120 -1.62 31.83 -14.83
CA GLY A 120 -1.78 30.61 -14.02
C GLY A 120 -3.12 30.52 -13.30
N THR A 121 -3.42 29.34 -12.74
CA THR A 121 -4.52 29.20 -11.77
C THR A 121 -4.08 29.88 -10.48
N LEU A 122 -4.63 31.05 -10.18
CA LEU A 122 -4.17 31.96 -9.11
C LEU A 122 -3.98 31.27 -7.75
N GLN A 123 -4.70 30.19 -7.49
CA GLN A 123 -4.65 29.46 -6.23
C GLN A 123 -3.39 28.60 -6.04
N TYR A 124 -2.62 28.32 -7.10
CA TYR A 124 -1.37 27.52 -7.06
C TYR A 124 -0.13 28.35 -7.46
N LEU A 125 -0.32 29.66 -7.65
CA LEU A 125 0.70 30.56 -8.15
C LEU A 125 1.74 30.85 -7.06
N ALA A 126 3.01 30.90 -7.44
CA ALA A 126 4.09 31.26 -6.54
C ALA A 126 4.01 32.75 -6.10
N PRO A 127 4.46 33.09 -4.87
CA PRO A 127 4.39 34.45 -4.33
C PRO A 127 4.96 35.55 -5.24
N GLU A 128 6.12 35.31 -5.84
CA GLU A 128 6.85 36.28 -6.68
C GLU A 128 6.08 36.69 -7.94
N LEU A 129 5.15 35.85 -8.41
CA LEU A 129 4.30 36.14 -9.56
C LEU A 129 3.18 37.14 -9.20
N PHE A 130 2.75 37.23 -7.94
CA PHE A 130 1.83 38.26 -7.47
C PHE A 130 2.50 39.63 -7.38
N GLU A 131 3.80 39.64 -7.05
CA GLU A 131 4.59 40.86 -6.92
C GLU A 131 5.13 41.37 -8.28
N ASN A 132 4.78 40.71 -9.40
CA ASN A 132 5.30 40.97 -10.75
C ASN A 132 6.84 41.00 -10.80
N LYS A 133 7.50 40.24 -9.93
CA LYS A 133 8.96 40.16 -9.88
C LYS A 133 9.49 39.19 -10.95
N PRO A 134 10.75 39.36 -11.37
CA PRO A 134 11.47 38.34 -12.13
C PRO A 134 11.38 36.98 -11.45
N TYR A 135 11.01 35.94 -12.19
CA TYR A 135 10.86 34.58 -11.66
C TYR A 135 11.72 33.53 -12.38
N THR A 136 11.93 32.38 -11.72
CA THR A 136 12.77 31.26 -12.18
C THR A 136 11.97 29.95 -12.18
N VAL A 137 12.63 28.81 -12.43
CA VAL A 137 12.01 27.45 -12.34
C VAL A 137 11.38 27.14 -10.99
N THR A 138 11.76 27.85 -9.92
CA THR A 138 11.27 27.56 -8.57
C THR A 138 9.79 27.92 -8.39
N VAL A 139 9.17 28.65 -9.33
CA VAL A 139 7.70 28.82 -9.36
C VAL A 139 6.97 27.50 -9.53
N ASP A 140 7.53 26.58 -10.34
CA ASP A 140 6.93 25.27 -10.57
C ASP A 140 7.05 24.38 -9.32
N TYR A 141 8.09 24.58 -8.52
CA TYR A 141 8.27 23.85 -7.24
C TYR A 141 7.16 24.22 -6.25
N TRP A 142 6.82 25.51 -6.17
CA TRP A 142 5.70 25.96 -5.34
C TRP A 142 4.37 25.37 -5.82
N SER A 143 4.07 25.45 -7.12
CA SER A 143 2.84 24.90 -7.68
C SER A 143 2.77 23.37 -7.46
N PHE A 144 3.88 22.65 -7.60
CA PHE A 144 3.94 21.23 -7.31
C PHE A 144 3.75 20.93 -5.82
N GLY A 145 4.42 21.67 -4.93
CA GLY A 145 4.29 21.50 -3.48
C GLY A 145 2.87 21.77 -2.97
N THR A 146 2.21 22.82 -3.49
CA THR A 146 0.82 23.15 -3.12
C THR A 146 -0.15 22.05 -3.56
N MET A 147 0.06 21.47 -4.75
CA MET A 147 -0.71 20.34 -5.25
C MET A 147 -0.48 19.08 -4.42
N ILE A 148 0.77 18.72 -4.11
CA ILE A 148 1.08 17.53 -3.29
C ILE A 148 0.47 17.66 -1.90
N PHE A 149 0.57 18.84 -1.27
CA PHE A 149 -0.12 19.10 -0.01
C PHE A 149 -1.64 18.86 -0.14
N GLU A 150 -2.27 19.40 -1.18
CA GLU A 150 -3.71 19.23 -1.41
C GLU A 150 -4.11 17.78 -1.68
N CYS A 151 -3.27 16.98 -2.35
CA CYS A 151 -3.50 15.55 -2.51
C CYS A 151 -3.49 14.79 -1.17
N ILE A 152 -2.71 15.27 -0.19
CA ILE A 152 -2.60 14.66 1.14
C ILE A 152 -3.73 15.13 2.06
N ALA A 153 -3.99 16.44 2.08
CA ALA A 153 -4.91 17.09 3.03
C ALA A 153 -6.35 17.25 2.50
N GLY A 154 -6.55 17.17 1.18
CA GLY A 154 -7.83 17.46 0.51
C GLY A 154 -8.12 18.95 0.34
N PHE A 155 -7.22 19.85 0.76
CA PHE A 155 -7.33 21.30 0.61
C PHE A 155 -5.95 21.95 0.48
N ARG A 156 -5.90 23.19 -0.03
CA ARG A 156 -4.65 23.93 -0.27
C ARG A 156 -3.91 24.30 1.04
N PRO A 157 -2.57 24.38 1.02
CA PRO A 157 -1.76 24.63 2.22
C PRO A 157 -1.99 25.99 2.89
N PHE A 158 -2.44 26.99 2.17
CA PHE A 158 -2.47 28.36 2.69
C PHE A 158 -3.85 28.97 2.51
N LEU A 159 -4.57 29.14 3.63
CA LEU A 159 -5.83 29.90 3.74
C LEU A 159 -6.79 29.62 2.58
N HIS A 160 -7.08 28.34 2.34
CA HIS A 160 -7.74 27.84 1.13
C HIS A 160 -9.14 28.44 0.84
N ASN A 161 -9.81 28.98 1.86
CA ASN A 161 -11.11 29.65 1.75
C ASN A 161 -11.01 31.15 1.39
N MET A 162 -9.82 31.73 1.40
CA MET A 162 -9.58 33.13 1.10
C MET A 162 -9.19 33.34 -0.37
N GLN A 163 -9.45 34.54 -0.89
CA GLN A 163 -9.01 34.93 -2.22
C GLN A 163 -7.49 35.10 -2.27
N PRO A 164 -6.83 34.74 -3.40
CA PRO A 164 -5.38 34.87 -3.63
C PRO A 164 -4.74 36.15 -3.10
N PHE A 165 -5.31 37.29 -3.47
CA PHE A 165 -4.79 38.59 -3.08
C PHE A 165 -4.84 38.83 -1.57
N THR A 166 -5.89 38.32 -0.90
CA THR A 166 -6.09 38.50 0.53
C THR A 166 -5.17 37.61 1.36
N TRP A 167 -4.99 36.34 0.97
CA TRP A 167 -4.10 35.46 1.74
C TRP A 167 -2.62 35.72 1.50
N HIS A 168 -2.23 36.22 0.32
CA HIS A 168 -0.84 36.56 -0.01
C HIS A 168 -0.20 37.48 1.05
N GLU A 169 -0.87 38.57 1.41
CA GLU A 169 -0.39 39.51 2.44
C GLU A 169 -0.28 38.86 3.82
N LYS A 170 -1.20 37.95 4.15
CA LYS A 170 -1.23 37.30 5.46
C LYS A 170 -0.13 36.25 5.60
N ILE A 171 0.15 35.50 4.55
CA ILE A 171 1.15 34.43 4.59
C ILE A 171 2.58 34.88 4.33
N LYS A 172 2.78 36.11 3.86
CA LYS A 172 4.11 36.72 3.70
C LYS A 172 4.95 36.68 4.98
N LYS A 173 4.29 36.62 6.14
CA LYS A 173 4.90 36.53 7.47
C LYS A 173 5.25 35.10 7.92
N LYS A 174 5.03 34.09 7.07
CA LYS A 174 5.26 32.69 7.47
C LYS A 174 6.75 32.45 7.72
N ASP A 175 7.05 31.58 8.69
CA ASP A 175 8.37 30.99 8.84
C ASP A 175 8.72 30.13 7.59
N PRO A 176 10.00 30.03 7.19
CA PRO A 176 10.43 29.16 6.11
C PRO A 176 9.92 27.72 6.25
N LYS A 177 9.83 27.19 7.48
CA LYS A 177 9.37 25.82 7.77
C LYS A 177 7.85 25.66 7.81
N HIS A 178 7.08 26.75 7.77
CA HIS A 178 5.63 26.62 7.73
C HIS A 178 5.15 26.13 6.36
N ILE A 179 4.47 24.98 6.36
CA ILE A 179 3.87 24.34 5.18
C ILE A 179 2.35 24.47 5.15
N TYR A 180 1.75 24.88 6.26
CA TYR A 180 0.31 24.96 6.42
C TYR A 180 -0.10 26.24 7.16
N ALA A 181 -1.14 26.92 6.70
CA ALA A 181 -1.78 28.03 7.40
C ALA A 181 -3.31 27.96 7.27
N TYR A 182 -4.01 28.09 8.39
CA TYR A 182 -5.47 28.00 8.46
C TYR A 182 -6.06 29.04 9.40
N GLU A 183 -7.35 29.30 9.22
CA GLU A 183 -8.15 30.16 10.09
C GLU A 183 -8.89 29.28 11.10
N GLU A 184 -8.68 29.53 12.38
CA GLU A 184 -9.41 28.90 13.49
C GLU A 184 -10.86 29.40 13.56
N MET A 185 -11.69 28.73 14.37
CA MET A 185 -13.08 29.16 14.61
C MET A 185 -13.19 30.57 15.18
N SER A 186 -12.14 31.05 15.87
CA SER A 186 -12.01 32.41 16.39
C SER A 186 -11.75 33.46 15.31
N GLY A 187 -11.43 33.06 14.07
CA GLY A 187 -10.91 33.93 13.02
C GLY A 187 -9.41 34.21 13.12
N GLU A 188 -8.72 33.63 14.11
CA GLU A 188 -7.26 33.73 14.23
C GLU A 188 -6.56 32.87 13.17
N ILE A 189 -5.45 33.37 12.63
CA ILE A 189 -4.65 32.63 11.65
C ILE A 189 -3.53 31.90 12.39
N ARG A 190 -3.50 30.59 12.22
CA ARG A 190 -2.41 29.73 12.67
C ARG A 190 -1.52 29.33 11.52
N PHE A 191 -0.26 29.12 11.85
CA PHE A 191 0.72 28.52 10.97
C PHE A 191 1.23 27.23 11.59
N SER A 192 1.54 26.25 10.75
CA SER A 192 2.06 24.95 11.16
C SER A 192 3.16 24.50 10.21
N GLN A 193 4.17 23.87 10.78
CA GLN A 193 5.22 23.14 10.07
C GLN A 193 4.83 21.68 9.80
N HIS A 194 3.67 21.25 10.30
CA HIS A 194 3.18 19.88 10.24
C HIS A 194 1.98 19.74 9.30
N LEU A 195 1.87 18.55 8.69
CA LEU A 195 0.73 18.16 7.87
C LEU A 195 -0.55 18.08 8.73
N PRO A 196 -1.69 18.56 8.21
CA PRO A 196 -2.95 18.47 8.91
C PRO A 196 -3.41 17.01 9.05
N GLN A 197 -4.18 16.76 10.09
CA GLN A 197 -4.93 15.52 10.29
C GLN A 197 -6.43 15.76 9.98
N PRO A 198 -7.17 14.73 9.52
CA PRO A 198 -6.68 13.40 9.17
C PRO A 198 -5.90 13.36 7.84
N ASN A 199 -4.91 12.49 7.74
CA ASN A 199 -4.30 12.10 6.46
C ASN A 199 -4.02 10.59 6.42
N ASN A 200 -3.81 10.06 5.21
CA ASN A 200 -3.70 8.61 4.97
C ASN A 200 -2.26 8.10 4.93
N LEU A 201 -1.29 8.91 5.35
CA LEU A 201 0.13 8.54 5.28
C LEU A 201 0.58 7.91 6.59
N CYS A 202 1.52 6.96 6.51
CA CYS A 202 2.19 6.47 7.70
C CYS A 202 3.11 7.54 8.31
N SER A 203 3.41 7.43 9.60
CA SER A 203 4.22 8.42 10.34
C SER A 203 5.58 8.71 9.70
N ILE A 204 6.24 7.66 9.18
CA ILE A 204 7.53 7.79 8.48
C ILE A 204 7.37 8.66 7.23
N MET A 205 6.33 8.42 6.43
CA MET A 205 6.07 9.22 5.23
C MET A 205 5.68 10.65 5.56
N VAL A 206 4.93 10.87 6.65
CA VAL A 206 4.59 12.23 7.13
C VAL A 206 5.86 13.03 7.41
N GLU A 207 6.78 12.49 8.22
CA GLU A 207 8.03 13.18 8.56
C GLU A 207 8.86 13.56 7.32
N GLN A 208 8.97 12.62 6.38
CA GLN A 208 9.73 12.81 5.14
C GLN A 208 9.07 13.84 4.21
N LEU A 209 7.75 13.78 4.05
CA LEU A 209 7.01 14.71 3.20
C LEU A 209 6.88 16.11 3.82
N GLU A 210 6.79 16.24 5.15
CA GLU A 210 6.86 17.54 5.83
C GLU A 210 8.18 18.23 5.50
N THR A 211 9.29 17.52 5.65
CA THR A 211 10.63 18.03 5.33
C THR A 211 10.74 18.44 3.86
N TRP A 212 10.19 17.63 2.95
CA TRP A 212 10.17 17.97 1.52
C TRP A 212 9.29 19.18 1.22
N LEU A 213 8.09 19.26 1.81
CA LEU A 213 7.16 20.37 1.65
C LEU A 213 7.75 21.68 2.15
N GLN A 214 8.55 21.66 3.22
CA GLN A 214 9.27 22.84 3.72
C GLN A 214 10.21 23.43 2.66
N LEU A 215 10.88 22.58 1.87
CA LEU A 215 11.76 23.04 0.78
C LEU A 215 10.97 23.67 -0.36
N VAL A 216 9.88 23.03 -0.80
CA VAL A 216 9.15 23.46 -2.01
C VAL A 216 8.09 24.54 -1.74
N LEU A 217 7.60 24.66 -0.51
CA LEU A 217 6.71 25.71 -0.03
C LEU A 217 7.46 26.84 0.70
N ASN A 218 8.77 26.94 0.51
CA ASN A 218 9.53 28.09 1.00
C ASN A 218 9.08 29.36 0.24
N TRP A 219 8.83 30.43 0.98
CA TRP A 219 8.42 31.71 0.40
C TRP A 219 9.53 32.30 -0.46
N ASP A 220 10.78 32.22 -0.02
CA ASP A 220 11.94 32.77 -0.72
C ASP A 220 12.25 31.98 -2.00
N PRO A 221 12.11 32.57 -3.20
CA PRO A 221 12.33 31.88 -4.46
C PRO A 221 13.77 31.42 -4.68
N GLN A 222 14.77 31.99 -3.98
CA GLN A 222 16.18 31.58 -4.09
C GLN A 222 16.48 30.35 -3.23
N GLN A 223 15.87 30.26 -2.05
CA GLN A 223 16.02 29.12 -1.14
C GLN A 223 15.07 27.96 -1.48
N ARG A 224 13.98 28.25 -2.19
CA ARG A 224 12.98 27.26 -2.57
C ARG A 224 13.60 26.12 -3.39
N GLY A 225 13.36 24.90 -2.94
CA GLY A 225 13.94 23.69 -3.52
C GLY A 225 15.29 23.27 -2.94
N GLY A 226 15.86 24.03 -1.98
CA GLY A 226 17.07 23.66 -1.23
C GLY A 226 18.40 23.89 -1.97
N GLY A 227 18.39 24.56 -3.12
CA GLY A 227 19.59 24.74 -3.94
C GLY A 227 20.02 23.45 -4.65
N LEU A 228 21.28 23.42 -5.10
CA LEU A 228 21.87 22.28 -5.80
C LEU A 228 22.58 21.35 -4.81
N ASP A 229 22.33 20.06 -4.94
CA ASP A 229 23.06 19.02 -4.23
C ASP A 229 24.45 18.85 -4.86
N ASN A 230 25.51 19.10 -4.08
CA ASN A 230 26.90 19.12 -4.57
C ASN A 230 27.36 17.80 -5.26
N PRO A 231 26.99 16.60 -4.76
CA PRO A 231 27.35 15.34 -5.43
C PRO A 231 26.64 15.10 -6.76
N SER A 232 25.36 15.46 -6.88
CA SER A 232 24.54 15.11 -8.06
C SER A 232 24.35 16.25 -9.06
N GLY A 233 24.60 17.50 -8.66
CA GLY A 233 24.29 18.69 -9.44
C GLY A 233 22.79 18.89 -9.69
N ARG A 234 21.92 18.13 -9.00
CA ARG A 234 20.45 18.21 -9.12
C ARG A 234 19.87 19.06 -7.99
N PRO A 235 18.70 19.70 -8.19
CA PRO A 235 18.01 20.40 -7.10
C PRO A 235 17.69 19.45 -5.93
N GLN A 236 17.96 19.88 -4.70
CA GLN A 236 17.80 19.06 -3.49
C GLN A 236 16.38 18.52 -3.34
N CYS A 237 15.35 19.28 -3.71
CA CYS A 237 13.95 18.82 -3.68
C CYS A 237 13.69 17.57 -4.53
N PHE A 238 14.38 17.38 -5.66
CA PHE A 238 14.24 16.18 -6.47
C PHE A 238 15.06 15.01 -5.92
N VAL A 239 16.24 15.28 -5.36
CA VAL A 239 17.05 14.26 -4.69
C VAL A 239 16.30 13.69 -3.50
N LEU A 240 15.69 14.55 -2.67
CA LEU A 240 14.88 14.13 -1.53
C LEU A 240 13.63 13.37 -1.99
N MET A 241 12.93 13.83 -3.03
CA MET A 241 11.79 13.09 -3.58
C MET A 241 12.19 11.69 -4.07
N ASP A 242 13.31 11.57 -4.79
CA ASP A 242 13.82 10.26 -5.23
C ASP A 242 14.16 9.37 -4.02
N HIS A 243 14.76 9.93 -2.97
CA HIS A 243 15.02 9.20 -1.73
C HIS A 243 13.71 8.68 -1.11
N ILE A 244 12.71 9.55 -0.93
CA ILE A 244 11.40 9.21 -0.37
C ILE A 244 10.71 8.12 -1.17
N LEU A 245 10.71 8.23 -2.51
CA LEU A 245 10.09 7.26 -3.40
C LEU A 245 10.77 5.88 -3.39
N ASN A 246 12.03 5.82 -2.96
CA ASN A 246 12.82 4.58 -2.87
C ASN A 246 12.85 3.97 -1.46
N LEU A 247 12.22 4.60 -0.47
CA LEU A 247 12.10 4.03 0.88
C LEU A 247 11.38 2.68 0.82
N LYS A 248 11.89 1.72 1.60
CA LYS A 248 11.27 0.40 1.78
C LYS A 248 10.59 0.39 3.14
N ILE A 249 9.29 0.66 3.16
CA ILE A 249 8.50 0.69 4.39
C ILE A 249 7.68 -0.60 4.45
N VAL A 250 7.72 -1.27 5.59
CA VAL A 250 6.83 -2.40 5.90
C VAL A 250 5.76 -1.95 6.87
N HIS A 251 4.51 -2.33 6.58
CA HIS A 251 3.37 -2.14 7.48
C HIS A 251 3.02 -3.46 8.16
N ILE A 252 2.94 -3.43 9.48
CA ILE A 252 2.67 -4.58 10.33
C ILE A 252 1.42 -4.31 11.16
N LEU A 253 0.35 -5.06 10.92
CA LEU A 253 -0.86 -5.01 11.74
C LEU A 253 -0.72 -5.98 12.91
N ASN A 254 -0.66 -5.44 14.12
CA ASN A 254 -0.69 -6.23 15.34
C ASN A 254 -2.12 -6.71 15.61
N MET A 255 -2.36 -8.01 15.42
CA MET A 255 -3.68 -8.62 15.56
C MET A 255 -4.16 -8.70 17.02
N THR A 256 -3.27 -8.46 17.99
CA THR A 256 -3.63 -8.40 19.41
C THR A 256 -4.14 -7.03 19.85
N SER A 257 -3.73 -5.95 19.16
CA SER A 257 -4.08 -4.57 19.54
C SER A 257 -4.80 -3.78 18.46
N ALA A 258 -4.92 -4.33 17.24
CA ALA A 258 -5.41 -3.67 16.03
C ALA A 258 -4.59 -2.43 15.59
N LYS A 259 -3.35 -2.28 16.10
CA LYS A 259 -2.46 -1.17 15.72
C LYS A 259 -1.64 -1.52 14.48
N ILE A 260 -1.56 -0.58 13.53
CA ILE A 260 -0.64 -0.66 12.39
C ILE A 260 0.68 0.01 12.78
N LEU A 261 1.76 -0.74 12.72
CA LEU A 261 3.13 -0.28 12.93
C LEU A 261 3.85 -0.19 11.58
N SER A 262 4.63 0.86 11.38
CA SER A 262 5.39 1.07 10.16
C SER A 262 6.87 1.10 10.47
N PHE A 263 7.67 0.33 9.74
CA PHE A 263 9.12 0.27 9.92
C PHE A 263 9.83 0.54 8.60
N LEU A 264 10.84 1.40 8.64
CA LEU A 264 11.73 1.62 7.52
C LEU A 264 12.80 0.53 7.49
N LEU A 265 12.79 -0.29 6.44
CA LEU A 265 13.74 -1.38 6.26
C LEU A 265 15.05 -0.89 5.65
N GLN A 266 16.16 -1.36 6.21
CA GLN A 266 17.47 -1.21 5.56
C GLN A 266 17.68 -2.32 4.51
N PRO A 267 18.44 -2.07 3.42
CA PRO A 267 18.60 -3.02 2.31
C PRO A 267 19.04 -4.43 2.73
N ASP A 268 19.92 -4.52 3.73
CA ASP A 268 20.51 -5.78 4.22
C ASP A 268 19.98 -6.19 5.60
N GLU A 269 18.85 -5.61 6.03
CA GLU A 269 18.30 -5.91 7.35
C GLU A 269 17.80 -7.35 7.44
N SER A 270 18.21 -8.07 8.49
CA SER A 270 17.72 -9.42 8.77
C SER A 270 16.30 -9.39 9.34
N LEU A 271 15.53 -10.46 9.14
CA LEU A 271 14.21 -10.58 9.77
C LEU A 271 14.29 -10.49 11.30
N HIS A 272 15.37 -11.02 11.90
CA HIS A 272 15.57 -10.96 13.35
C HIS A 272 15.72 -9.53 13.88
N SER A 273 16.45 -8.65 13.16
CA SER A 273 16.54 -7.22 13.49
C SER A 273 15.17 -6.54 13.48
N LEU A 274 14.37 -6.82 12.45
CA LEU A 274 13.00 -6.33 12.38
C LEU A 274 12.15 -6.85 13.55
N GLN A 275 12.24 -8.15 13.89
CA GLN A 275 11.53 -8.73 15.03
C GLN A 275 11.92 -8.10 16.37
N SER A 276 13.19 -7.76 16.58
CA SER A 276 13.62 -7.01 17.77
C SER A 276 13.01 -5.59 17.79
N SER A 277 12.88 -4.95 16.64
CA SER A 277 12.20 -3.65 16.54
C SER A 277 10.70 -3.76 16.85
N ILE A 278 10.04 -4.81 16.37
CA ILE A 278 8.65 -5.12 16.69
C ILE A 278 8.48 -5.39 18.18
N GLU A 279 9.40 -6.14 18.81
CA GLU A 279 9.36 -6.44 20.24
C GLU A 279 9.39 -5.15 21.08
N ARG A 280 10.24 -4.18 20.71
CA ARG A 280 10.30 -2.88 21.40
C ARG A 280 8.98 -2.09 21.34
N GLU A 281 8.27 -2.15 20.21
CA GLU A 281 7.02 -1.42 20.00
C GLU A 281 5.77 -2.16 20.52
N THR A 282 5.82 -3.49 20.63
CA THR A 282 4.65 -4.33 20.95
C THR A 282 4.74 -5.05 22.29
N GLY A 283 5.96 -5.24 22.82
CA GLY A 283 6.23 -6.11 23.96
C GLY A 283 6.13 -7.61 23.66
N ILE A 284 5.86 -8.01 22.41
CA ILE A 284 5.77 -9.43 22.03
C ILE A 284 7.19 -9.97 21.81
N ALA A 285 7.59 -10.93 22.64
CA ALA A 285 8.93 -11.52 22.56
C ALA A 285 9.21 -12.12 21.17
N THR A 286 10.43 -11.96 20.66
CA THR A 286 10.81 -12.40 19.29
C THR A 286 10.45 -13.87 19.00
N CYS A 287 10.57 -14.76 19.99
CA CYS A 287 10.21 -16.18 19.87
C CYS A 287 8.69 -16.44 19.74
N ASN A 288 7.88 -15.51 20.25
CA ASN A 288 6.42 -15.58 20.23
C ASN A 288 5.81 -14.81 19.05
N GLN A 289 6.60 -14.11 18.25
CA GLN A 289 6.11 -13.40 17.07
C GLN A 289 5.86 -14.38 15.91
N GLU A 290 4.60 -14.50 15.49
CA GLU A 290 4.24 -15.14 14.22
C GLU A 290 3.82 -14.06 13.21
N LEU A 291 4.66 -13.86 12.20
CA LEU A 291 4.45 -12.89 11.14
C LEU A 291 3.92 -13.61 9.90
N LEU A 292 2.67 -13.32 9.52
CA LEU A 292 2.00 -13.93 8.37
C LEU A 292 1.80 -12.90 7.25
N LEU A 293 2.03 -13.34 6.02
CA LEU A 293 1.63 -12.63 4.82
C LEU A 293 0.13 -12.86 4.54
N GLU A 294 -0.48 -12.05 3.67
CA GLU A 294 -1.90 -12.17 3.26
C GLU A 294 -2.32 -13.56 2.80
N MET A 295 -1.39 -14.32 2.22
CA MET A 295 -1.61 -15.70 1.76
C MET A 295 -1.49 -16.75 2.88
N GLY A 296 -1.36 -16.32 4.14
CA GLY A 296 -1.16 -17.18 5.31
C GLY A 296 0.19 -17.90 5.33
N VAL A 297 1.21 -17.30 4.71
CA VAL A 297 2.58 -17.82 4.72
C VAL A 297 3.36 -17.13 5.83
N SER A 298 3.99 -17.89 6.71
CA SER A 298 4.92 -17.35 7.70
C SER A 298 6.20 -16.86 7.03
N LEU A 299 6.74 -15.75 7.51
CA LEU A 299 8.03 -15.23 7.04
C LEU A 299 9.17 -16.23 7.27
N ASP A 300 10.11 -16.31 6.34
CA ASP A 300 11.28 -17.19 6.42
C ASP A 300 12.40 -16.51 7.23
N PRO A 301 12.82 -17.04 8.39
CA PRO A 301 13.88 -16.45 9.20
C PRO A 301 15.24 -16.38 8.50
N ARG A 302 15.45 -17.17 7.44
CA ARG A 302 16.70 -17.22 6.68
C ARG A 302 16.77 -16.13 5.60
N LYS A 303 15.66 -15.47 5.31
CA LYS A 303 15.57 -14.40 4.31
C LYS A 303 15.66 -13.02 4.99
N PRO A 304 16.13 -11.99 4.27
CA PRO A 304 16.12 -10.62 4.79
C PRO A 304 14.70 -10.11 5.05
N ALA A 305 14.59 -9.03 5.82
CA ALA A 305 13.32 -8.37 6.13
C ALA A 305 12.63 -7.80 4.88
N SER A 306 13.37 -7.56 3.79
CA SER A 306 12.83 -7.11 2.50
C SER A 306 11.79 -8.07 1.90
N GLN A 307 11.73 -9.34 2.34
CA GLN A 307 10.67 -10.28 1.97
C GLN A 307 9.25 -9.79 2.34
N CYS A 308 9.14 -8.87 3.30
CA CYS A 308 7.88 -8.27 3.72
C CYS A 308 7.32 -7.27 2.70
N VAL A 309 8.14 -6.82 1.73
CA VAL A 309 7.78 -5.79 0.76
C VAL A 309 7.74 -6.42 -0.64
N ILE A 310 6.63 -6.29 -1.34
CA ILE A 310 6.52 -6.78 -2.73
C ILE A 310 7.12 -5.75 -3.68
N GLU A 311 8.20 -6.13 -4.37
CA GLU A 311 8.80 -5.28 -5.40
C GLU A 311 7.91 -5.20 -6.65
N GLY A 312 7.69 -3.99 -7.16
CA GLY A 312 6.98 -3.74 -8.42
C GLY A 312 5.52 -3.31 -8.29
N VAL A 313 4.87 -3.58 -7.15
CA VAL A 313 3.53 -3.06 -6.84
C VAL A 313 3.68 -1.72 -6.12
N ARG A 314 3.56 -0.60 -6.87
CA ARG A 314 3.56 0.74 -6.25
C ARG A 314 2.16 1.06 -5.70
N GLY A 315 1.96 0.72 -4.43
CA GLY A 315 0.86 1.16 -3.57
C GLY A 315 1.33 0.96 -2.14
N TRP A 316 1.81 2.03 -1.48
CA TRP A 316 2.52 1.93 -0.21
C TRP A 316 1.70 1.26 0.89
N ASP A 317 0.36 1.37 0.83
CA ASP A 317 -0.54 0.80 1.84
C ASP A 317 -1.22 -0.51 1.42
N SER A 318 -0.88 -1.07 0.26
CA SER A 318 -1.61 -2.22 -0.30
C SER A 318 -1.18 -3.58 0.24
N TYR A 319 0.00 -3.67 0.85
CA TYR A 319 0.52 -4.95 1.34
C TYR A 319 0.89 -4.85 2.82
N MET A 320 0.42 -5.82 3.59
CA MET A 320 0.53 -5.82 5.03
C MET A 320 1.03 -7.16 5.55
N VAL A 321 1.84 -7.11 6.61
CA VAL A 321 2.21 -8.29 7.40
C VAL A 321 1.35 -8.30 8.66
N TYR A 322 0.81 -9.46 9.02
CA TYR A 322 -0.02 -9.64 10.20
C TYR A 322 0.79 -10.28 11.31
N LEU A 323 0.89 -9.60 12.45
CA LEU A 323 1.59 -10.07 13.63
C LEU A 323 0.61 -10.74 14.59
N PHE A 324 0.91 -12.00 14.91
CA PHE A 324 0.23 -12.80 15.92
C PHE A 324 1.17 -13.12 17.07
N ASP A 325 0.63 -13.21 18.27
CA ASP A 325 1.33 -13.60 19.49
C ASP A 325 1.04 -15.07 19.80
N LYS A 326 2.05 -15.93 19.70
CA LYS A 326 1.96 -17.36 19.97
C LYS A 326 1.74 -17.68 21.45
N SER A 327 2.04 -16.76 22.36
CA SER A 327 1.84 -16.97 23.80
C SER A 327 0.38 -16.85 24.21
N LYS A 328 -0.47 -16.31 23.35
CA LYS A 328 -1.90 -16.05 23.62
C LYS A 328 -2.77 -17.01 22.82
N THR A 329 -3.74 -17.62 23.49
CA THR A 329 -4.75 -18.51 22.88
C THR A 329 -6.06 -17.81 22.53
N ALA A 330 -6.31 -16.66 23.15
CA ALA A 330 -7.44 -15.77 22.88
C ALA A 330 -6.99 -14.31 22.90
N TYR A 331 -7.55 -13.48 22.01
CA TYR A 331 -7.26 -12.05 21.95
C TYR A 331 -8.42 -11.28 22.57
N GLU A 332 -8.21 -10.86 23.81
CA GLU A 332 -9.08 -9.94 24.53
C GLU A 332 -8.47 -8.55 24.44
N GLY A 333 -9.31 -7.52 24.23
CA GLY A 333 -8.86 -6.13 24.08
C GLY A 333 -8.12 -5.58 25.32
N PRO A 334 -7.73 -4.31 25.32
CA PRO A 334 -8.29 -3.23 24.50
C PRO A 334 -7.67 -3.14 23.10
N PHE A 335 -8.53 -3.02 22.09
CA PHE A 335 -8.12 -2.66 20.73
C PHE A 335 -8.02 -1.15 20.62
N GLN A 336 -7.03 -0.65 19.88
CA GLN A 336 -6.87 0.79 19.68
C GLN A 336 -8.01 1.33 18.80
N PRO A 337 -8.90 2.21 19.31
CA PRO A 337 -9.96 2.79 18.49
C PRO A 337 -9.41 3.88 17.58
N ARG A 338 -10.04 4.07 16.42
CA ARG A 338 -9.85 5.29 15.63
C ARG A 338 -10.40 6.48 16.40
N HIS A 339 -9.60 7.53 16.55
CA HIS A 339 -10.00 8.75 17.23
C HIS A 339 -10.79 9.67 16.30
N LEU A 340 -11.86 10.27 16.83
CA LEU A 340 -12.57 11.36 16.16
C LEU A 340 -11.72 12.64 16.23
N SER A 341 -11.72 13.44 15.16
CA SER A 341 -11.16 14.79 15.24
C SER A 341 -12.00 15.64 16.21
N GLU A 342 -11.40 16.69 16.76
CA GLU A 342 -12.12 17.62 17.66
C GLU A 342 -13.36 18.22 17.00
N CYS A 343 -13.25 18.52 15.70
CA CYS A 343 -14.35 19.08 14.90
C CYS A 343 -15.52 18.09 14.77
N VAL A 344 -15.24 16.81 14.50
CA VAL A 344 -16.29 15.78 14.41
C VAL A 344 -16.87 15.49 15.79
N ASN A 345 -16.03 15.44 16.82
CA ASN A 345 -16.47 15.21 18.20
C ASN A 345 -17.45 16.31 18.67
N TYR A 346 -17.21 17.58 18.27
CA TYR A 346 -18.12 18.68 18.55
C TYR A 346 -19.54 18.43 17.99
N ILE A 347 -19.67 17.99 16.73
CA ILE A 347 -20.99 17.69 16.12
C ILE A 347 -21.63 16.44 16.73
N VAL A 348 -20.84 15.45 17.13
CA VAL A 348 -21.37 14.26 17.83
C VAL A 348 -21.95 14.63 19.20
N GLN A 349 -21.34 15.58 19.90
CA GLN A 349 -21.82 16.08 21.19
C GLN A 349 -23.02 17.03 21.05
N ASP A 350 -23.03 17.89 20.02
CA ASP A 350 -24.15 18.80 19.71
C ASP A 350 -24.65 18.61 18.28
N SER A 351 -25.49 17.59 18.09
CA SER A 351 -26.07 17.22 16.79
C SER A 351 -26.99 18.29 16.16
N LYS A 352 -27.37 19.33 16.91
CA LYS A 352 -28.28 20.40 16.44
C LYS A 352 -27.55 21.73 16.23
N ALA A 353 -26.23 21.78 16.42
CA ALA A 353 -25.44 22.98 16.23
C ALA A 353 -25.58 23.52 14.79
N LEU A 354 -25.87 24.81 14.68
CA LEU A 354 -25.94 25.51 13.40
C LEU A 354 -24.56 26.04 13.02
N LEU A 355 -23.88 25.36 12.10
CA LEU A 355 -22.57 25.74 11.61
C LEU A 355 -22.64 26.37 10.21
N PRO A 356 -21.78 27.35 9.88
CA PRO A 356 -21.61 27.86 8.52
C PRO A 356 -21.26 26.74 7.52
N ILE A 357 -21.74 26.85 6.28
CA ILE A 357 -21.56 25.82 5.24
C ILE A 357 -20.09 25.45 4.98
N LEU A 358 -19.17 26.42 5.07
CA LEU A 358 -17.73 26.18 4.89
C LEU A 358 -17.15 25.28 6.00
N GLN A 359 -17.65 25.45 7.24
CA GLN A 359 -17.26 24.62 8.37
C GLN A 359 -17.92 23.24 8.27
N LEU A 360 -19.22 23.19 7.95
CA LEU A 360 -19.93 21.92 7.72
C LEU A 360 -19.23 21.06 6.67
N ARG A 361 -18.78 21.64 5.55
CA ARG A 361 -18.06 20.90 4.52
C ARG A 361 -16.83 20.17 5.07
N LYS A 362 -16.06 20.80 5.96
CA LYS A 362 -14.88 20.19 6.58
C LYS A 362 -15.29 19.09 7.56
N VAL A 363 -16.21 19.39 8.48
CA VAL A 363 -16.59 18.42 9.52
C VAL A 363 -17.27 17.19 8.93
N TRP A 364 -18.16 17.36 7.95
CA TRP A 364 -18.80 16.25 7.26
C TRP A 364 -17.79 15.44 6.44
N ALA A 365 -16.82 16.07 5.79
CA ALA A 365 -15.76 15.35 5.09
C ALA A 365 -14.92 14.50 6.06
N GLU A 366 -14.54 15.04 7.21
CA GLU A 366 -13.81 14.29 8.25
C GLU A 366 -14.64 13.17 8.87
N ALA A 367 -15.96 13.37 9.05
CA ALA A 367 -16.87 12.34 9.53
C ALA A 367 -17.02 11.19 8.53
N VAL A 368 -17.20 11.50 7.24
CA VAL A 368 -17.25 10.49 6.16
C VAL A 368 -15.92 9.75 6.04
N HIS A 369 -14.81 10.48 6.16
CA HIS A 369 -13.47 9.88 6.19
C HIS A 369 -13.32 8.92 7.39
N TYR A 370 -13.81 9.30 8.57
CA TYR A 370 -13.81 8.44 9.75
C TYR A 370 -14.59 7.14 9.52
N VAL A 371 -15.83 7.23 9.02
CA VAL A 371 -16.68 6.06 8.73
C VAL A 371 -16.04 5.16 7.68
N SER A 372 -15.54 5.74 6.60
CA SER A 372 -14.81 5.00 5.55
C SER A 372 -13.56 4.33 6.12
N GLY A 373 -12.84 5.00 7.01
CA GLY A 373 -11.69 4.47 7.72
C GLY A 373 -12.03 3.26 8.59
N LEU A 374 -13.18 3.27 9.29
CA LEU A 374 -13.65 2.10 10.05
C LEU A 374 -13.89 0.89 9.15
N LYS A 375 -14.49 1.10 7.97
CA LYS A 375 -14.66 0.05 6.96
C LYS A 375 -13.32 -0.54 6.52
N GLU A 376 -12.35 0.31 6.22
CA GLU A 376 -11.01 -0.14 5.83
C GLU A 376 -10.29 -0.90 6.95
N ASP A 377 -10.36 -0.40 8.19
CA ASP A 377 -9.75 -1.02 9.37
C ASP A 377 -10.35 -2.42 9.62
N TYR A 378 -11.67 -2.55 9.49
CA TYR A 378 -12.35 -3.85 9.53
C TYR A 378 -11.86 -4.79 8.42
N SER A 379 -11.74 -4.30 7.19
CA SER A 379 -11.25 -5.10 6.07
C SER A 379 -9.82 -5.63 6.33
N ARG A 380 -8.94 -4.79 6.88
CA ARG A 380 -7.56 -5.18 7.24
C ARG A 380 -7.54 -6.25 8.33
N LEU A 381 -8.35 -6.10 9.39
CA LEU A 381 -8.48 -7.11 10.45
C LEU A 381 -9.02 -8.44 9.91
N PHE A 382 -10.02 -8.36 9.03
CA PHE A 382 -10.57 -9.54 8.38
C PHE A 382 -9.54 -10.27 7.50
N GLN A 383 -8.72 -9.52 6.75
CA GLN A 383 -7.62 -10.11 5.98
C GLN A 383 -6.59 -10.79 6.89
N GLY A 384 -6.30 -10.23 8.06
CA GLY A 384 -5.45 -10.88 9.07
C GLY A 384 -6.03 -12.20 9.55
N GLN A 385 -7.31 -12.23 9.91
CA GLN A 385 -8.01 -13.47 10.28
C GLN A 385 -7.99 -14.50 9.15
N ARG A 386 -8.18 -14.06 7.89
CA ARG A 386 -8.07 -14.92 6.70
C ARG A 386 -6.65 -15.48 6.53
N ALA A 387 -5.62 -14.67 6.75
CA ALA A 387 -4.23 -15.12 6.71
C ALA A 387 -3.94 -16.20 7.77
N ALA A 388 -4.43 -16.01 9.00
CA ALA A 388 -4.33 -17.03 10.05
C ALA A 388 -5.06 -18.33 9.68
N MET A 389 -6.27 -18.23 9.11
CA MET A 389 -7.03 -19.40 8.62
C MET A 389 -6.25 -20.15 7.52
N LEU A 390 -5.65 -19.44 6.57
CA LEU A 390 -4.83 -20.04 5.52
C LEU A 390 -3.58 -20.72 6.10
N SER A 391 -2.95 -20.14 7.13
CA SER A 391 -1.83 -20.77 7.85
C SER A 391 -2.28 -22.04 8.56
N LEU A 392 -3.40 -22.01 9.28
CA LEU A 392 -4.00 -23.17 9.97
C LEU A 392 -4.30 -24.31 8.99
N LEU A 393 -4.88 -24.00 7.83
CA LEU A 393 -5.16 -25.00 6.78
C LEU A 393 -3.88 -25.65 6.23
N ARG A 394 -2.78 -24.90 6.12
CA ARG A 394 -1.46 -25.47 5.75
C ARG A 394 -0.93 -26.40 6.83
N TYR A 395 -0.99 -25.99 8.10
CA TYR A 395 -0.59 -26.85 9.21
C TYR A 395 -1.42 -28.13 9.27
N ASN A 396 -2.75 -28.03 9.12
CA ASN A 396 -3.64 -29.19 9.06
C ASN A 396 -3.28 -30.13 7.89
N THR A 397 -2.98 -29.57 6.71
CA THR A 397 -2.54 -30.36 5.55
C THR A 397 -1.24 -31.11 5.85
N ASN A 398 -0.27 -30.46 6.49
CA ASN A 398 1.01 -31.07 6.85
C ASN A 398 0.83 -32.14 7.94
N LEU A 399 0.02 -31.88 8.96
CA LEU A 399 -0.32 -32.84 10.01
C LEU A 399 -0.99 -34.08 9.41
N THR A 400 -1.94 -33.89 8.48
CA THR A 400 -2.62 -34.99 7.78
C THR A 400 -1.64 -35.83 6.95
N LYS A 401 -0.66 -35.20 6.29
CA LYS A 401 0.40 -35.93 5.58
C LYS A 401 1.23 -36.78 6.53
N MET A 402 1.65 -36.21 7.67
CA MET A 402 2.42 -36.93 8.69
C MET A 402 1.60 -38.09 9.31
N LYS A 403 0.32 -37.87 9.57
CA LYS A 403 -0.63 -38.89 10.03
C LYS A 403 -0.67 -40.08 9.08
N ASN A 404 -0.82 -39.84 7.78
CA ASN A 404 -0.86 -40.91 6.78
C ASN A 404 0.45 -41.72 6.75
N THR A 405 1.60 -41.04 6.86
CA THR A 405 2.91 -41.70 6.96
C THR A 405 3.02 -42.52 8.25
N MET A 406 2.56 -41.98 9.39
CA MET A 406 2.57 -42.65 10.69
C MET A 406 1.69 -43.91 10.66
N VAL A 407 0.48 -43.82 10.10
CA VAL A 407 -0.43 -44.97 9.92
C VAL A 407 0.21 -46.04 9.04
N SER A 408 0.79 -45.65 7.91
CA SER A 408 1.50 -46.60 7.04
C SER A 408 2.70 -47.26 7.74
N ALA A 409 3.47 -46.51 8.54
CA ALA A 409 4.62 -47.04 9.27
C ALA A 409 4.19 -48.02 10.38
N SER A 410 3.10 -47.72 11.09
CA SER A 410 2.52 -48.63 12.09
C SER A 410 2.03 -49.93 11.47
N GLN A 411 1.30 -49.88 10.34
CA GLN A 411 0.86 -51.08 9.63
C GLN A 411 2.04 -51.96 9.19
N GLN A 412 3.14 -51.36 8.72
CA GLN A 412 4.36 -52.10 8.38
C GLN A 412 5.02 -52.73 9.61
N LEU A 413 5.06 -52.02 10.73
CA LEU A 413 5.58 -52.54 11.99
C LEU A 413 4.73 -53.73 12.46
N GLU A 414 3.41 -53.60 12.43
CA GLU A 414 2.48 -54.66 12.81
C GLU A 414 2.69 -55.91 11.95
N ALA A 415 2.75 -55.77 10.62
CA ALA A 415 3.00 -56.89 9.71
C ALA A 415 4.35 -57.58 9.99
N LYS A 416 5.42 -56.80 10.24
CA LYS A 416 6.74 -57.34 10.58
C LYS A 416 6.74 -58.04 11.93
N LEU A 417 6.04 -57.50 12.93
CA LEU A 417 5.92 -58.11 14.25
C LEU A 417 5.10 -59.40 14.19
N GLN A 418 4.01 -59.44 13.42
CA GLN A 418 3.24 -60.67 13.20
C GLN A 418 4.10 -61.75 12.54
N PHE A 419 4.86 -61.40 11.51
CA PHE A 419 5.81 -62.31 10.86
C PHE A 419 6.89 -62.80 11.85
N PHE A 420 7.49 -61.89 12.60
CA PHE A 420 8.52 -62.22 13.59
C PHE A 420 7.99 -63.13 14.70
N LYS A 421 6.81 -62.81 15.26
CA LYS A 421 6.14 -63.63 16.28
C LYS A 421 5.92 -65.05 15.78
N LYS A 422 5.43 -65.21 14.55
CA LYS A 422 5.25 -66.54 13.97
C LYS A 422 6.57 -67.28 13.76
N SER A 423 7.62 -66.58 13.33
CA SER A 423 8.96 -67.16 13.17
C SER A 423 9.52 -67.64 14.51
N ILE A 424 9.53 -66.79 15.54
CA ILE A 424 10.13 -67.11 16.83
C ILE A 424 9.33 -68.20 17.57
N GLU A 425 8.00 -68.23 17.44
CA GLU A 425 7.16 -69.31 17.96
C GLU A 425 7.56 -70.67 17.36
N ILE A 426 7.73 -70.74 16.04
CA ILE A 426 8.13 -71.97 15.34
C ILE A 426 9.53 -72.39 15.78
N ASP A 427 10.47 -71.44 15.87
CA ASP A 427 11.85 -71.72 16.29
C ASP A 427 11.89 -72.26 17.74
N LEU A 428 11.11 -71.66 18.65
CA LEU A 428 10.99 -72.10 20.04
C LEU A 428 10.33 -73.48 20.18
N GLU A 429 9.26 -73.74 19.43
CA GLU A 429 8.54 -75.03 19.41
C GLU A 429 9.46 -76.15 18.90
N ARG A 430 10.09 -75.96 17.73
CA ARG A 430 11.02 -76.94 17.15
C ARG A 430 12.25 -77.16 18.00
N TYR A 431 12.76 -76.11 18.63
CA TYR A 431 13.87 -76.24 19.57
C TYR A 431 13.47 -77.08 20.78
N SER A 432 12.29 -76.87 21.35
CA SER A 432 11.76 -77.65 22.48
C SER A 432 11.64 -79.15 22.14
N ASP A 433 11.14 -79.50 20.96
CA ASP A 433 10.97 -80.89 20.51
C ASP A 433 12.31 -81.65 20.45
N GLN A 434 13.38 -80.99 20.00
CA GLN A 434 14.69 -81.64 19.83
C GLN A 434 15.55 -81.65 21.10
N MET A 435 15.15 -80.96 22.18
CA MET A 435 16.00 -80.79 23.38
C MET A 435 16.45 -82.11 24.01
N ALA A 436 15.67 -83.19 23.87
CA ALA A 436 15.97 -84.49 24.47
C ALA A 436 17.00 -85.31 23.67
N PHE A 437 17.13 -85.08 22.36
CA PHE A 437 17.91 -85.95 21.46
C PHE A 437 18.83 -85.19 20.48
N GLY A 438 18.78 -83.85 20.46
CA GLY A 438 19.49 -82.98 19.52
C GLY A 438 20.40 -81.94 20.19
N ILE A 439 20.64 -80.81 19.51
CA ILE A 439 21.50 -79.73 20.01
C ILE A 439 20.74 -78.89 21.05
N SER A 440 21.30 -78.76 22.26
CA SER A 440 20.74 -77.91 23.33
C SER A 440 21.71 -76.78 23.73
N SER A 441 21.16 -75.58 23.94
CA SER A 441 21.83 -74.37 24.41
C SER A 441 20.88 -73.47 25.20
N GLU A 442 21.01 -73.45 26.52
CA GLU A 442 20.22 -72.55 27.38
C GLU A 442 20.44 -71.06 27.07
N LYS A 443 21.66 -70.69 26.65
CA LYS A 443 22.00 -69.32 26.29
C LYS A 443 21.20 -68.84 25.08
N MET A 444 21.02 -69.71 24.08
CA MET A 444 20.23 -69.40 22.88
C MET A 444 18.74 -69.30 23.22
N LEU A 445 18.21 -70.24 24.01
CA LEU A 445 16.81 -70.22 24.46
C LEU A 445 16.47 -68.93 25.22
N ARG A 446 17.34 -68.49 26.13
CA ARG A 446 17.17 -67.23 26.87
C ARG A 446 17.16 -66.02 25.93
N ALA A 447 18.09 -65.98 24.97
CA ALA A 447 18.16 -64.89 24.00
C ALA A 447 16.91 -64.81 23.12
N TRP A 448 16.36 -65.95 22.67
CA TRP A 448 15.14 -65.99 21.88
C TRP A 448 13.90 -65.55 22.64
N ARG A 449 13.76 -65.97 23.91
CA ARG A 449 12.69 -65.47 24.79
C ARG A 449 12.78 -63.96 25.02
N GLU A 450 13.99 -63.43 25.22
CA GLU A 450 14.17 -61.98 25.30
C GLU A 450 13.77 -61.25 24.01
N MET A 451 13.99 -61.85 22.83
CA MET A 451 13.58 -61.25 21.56
C MET A 451 12.05 -61.26 21.40
N GLU A 452 11.38 -62.34 21.83
CA GLU A 452 9.92 -62.44 21.89
C GLU A 452 9.32 -61.35 22.79
N ASP A 453 9.86 -61.19 24.00
CA ASP A 453 9.42 -60.14 24.95
C ASP A 453 9.63 -58.72 24.38
N ARG A 454 10.77 -58.47 23.72
CA ARG A 454 11.03 -57.18 23.06
C ARG A 454 10.01 -56.89 21.95
N ALA A 455 9.62 -57.89 21.16
CA ALA A 455 8.62 -57.74 20.11
C ALA A 455 7.24 -57.34 20.69
N VAL A 456 6.88 -57.84 21.87
CA VAL A 456 5.67 -57.41 22.60
C VAL A 456 5.76 -55.94 23.01
N GLY A 457 6.91 -55.49 23.51
CA GLY A 457 7.16 -54.08 23.81
C GLY A 457 7.02 -53.16 22.60
N CYS A 458 7.56 -53.57 21.44
CA CYS A 458 7.43 -52.82 20.19
C CYS A 458 5.99 -52.74 19.67
N ALA A 459 5.16 -53.77 19.90
CA ALA A 459 3.76 -53.76 19.47
C ALA A 459 2.97 -52.61 20.12
N LYS A 460 3.23 -52.31 21.40
CA LYS A 460 2.61 -51.19 22.11
C LYS A 460 2.95 -49.83 21.50
N ALA A 461 4.16 -49.68 20.96
CA ALA A 461 4.56 -48.45 20.26
C ALA A 461 3.86 -48.29 18.90
N GLY A 462 3.31 -49.37 18.34
CA GLY A 462 2.49 -49.35 17.13
C GLY A 462 1.03 -48.95 17.36
N GLU A 463 0.56 -48.91 18.62
CA GLU A 463 -0.80 -48.50 18.97
C GLU A 463 -0.97 -46.98 18.84
N ILE A 464 -1.38 -46.54 17.64
CA ILE A 464 -1.52 -45.12 17.27
C ILE A 464 -2.97 -44.72 16.96
N SER A 465 -3.94 -45.62 17.13
CA SER A 465 -5.36 -45.37 16.81
C SER A 465 -5.89 -44.12 17.50
N PHE A 466 -5.51 -43.91 18.77
CA PHE A 466 -5.91 -42.73 19.54
C PHE A 466 -5.42 -41.41 18.92
N LEU A 467 -4.24 -41.40 18.27
CA LEU A 467 -3.73 -40.23 17.56
C LEU A 467 -4.46 -40.02 16.24
N ASP A 468 -4.75 -41.12 15.52
CA ASP A 468 -5.51 -41.04 14.26
C ASP A 468 -6.90 -40.45 14.50
N ASP A 469 -7.60 -40.93 15.53
CA ASP A 469 -8.92 -40.45 15.95
C ASP A 469 -8.88 -38.97 16.37
N GLN A 470 -7.91 -38.57 17.20
CA GLN A 470 -7.76 -37.17 17.64
C GLN A 470 -7.43 -36.24 16.48
N ILE A 471 -6.53 -36.63 15.57
CA ILE A 471 -6.19 -35.82 14.40
C ILE A 471 -7.40 -35.70 13.46
N MET A 472 -8.20 -36.77 13.31
CA MET A 472 -9.42 -36.73 12.50
C MET A 472 -10.50 -35.83 13.12
N GLY A 473 -10.66 -35.87 14.45
CA GLY A 473 -11.54 -34.97 15.19
C GLY A 473 -11.15 -33.52 14.97
N LEU A 474 -9.88 -33.17 15.20
CA LEU A 474 -9.36 -31.83 14.96
C LEU A 474 -9.50 -31.38 13.49
N HIS A 475 -9.24 -32.28 12.55
CA HIS A 475 -9.43 -31.99 11.12
C HIS A 475 -10.88 -31.58 10.82
N THR A 476 -11.84 -32.30 11.40
CA THR A 476 -13.27 -32.02 11.24
C THR A 476 -13.64 -30.65 11.81
N GLU A 477 -13.18 -30.34 13.03
CA GLU A 477 -13.40 -29.03 13.67
C GLU A 477 -12.83 -27.88 12.82
N ILE A 478 -11.63 -28.04 12.24
CA ILE A 478 -11.02 -27.03 11.38
C ILE A 478 -11.85 -26.80 10.10
N VAL A 479 -12.37 -27.86 9.50
CA VAL A 479 -13.22 -27.76 8.29
C VAL A 479 -14.56 -27.09 8.61
N GLU A 480 -15.14 -27.36 9.78
CA GLU A 480 -16.35 -26.68 10.25
C GLU A 480 -16.12 -25.18 10.49
N LEU A 481 -14.99 -24.83 11.12
CA LEU A 481 -14.59 -23.44 11.35
C LEU A 481 -14.46 -22.65 10.04
N GLN A 482 -13.96 -23.28 8.97
CA GLN A 482 -13.86 -22.68 7.64
C GLN A 482 -15.23 -22.35 7.01
N ARG A 483 -16.26 -23.15 7.31
CA ARG A 483 -17.63 -22.96 6.79
C ARG A 483 -18.44 -21.90 7.53
N SER A 484 -17.93 -21.44 8.66
CA SER A 484 -18.58 -20.48 9.54
C SER A 484 -18.87 -19.13 8.83
N PRO A 485 -20.13 -18.65 8.79
CA PRO A 485 -20.51 -17.44 8.03
C PRO A 485 -20.20 -16.12 8.74
N TYR A 486 -19.56 -16.16 9.92
CA TYR A 486 -19.55 -15.05 10.87
C TYR A 486 -18.84 -13.78 10.39
N ALA A 487 -17.94 -13.87 9.40
CA ALA A 487 -17.19 -12.71 8.94
C ALA A 487 -17.72 -12.09 7.62
N ARG A 488 -18.16 -12.91 6.65
CA ARG A 488 -18.63 -12.38 5.34
C ARG A 488 -19.88 -11.50 5.47
N ARG A 489 -20.83 -11.90 6.33
CA ARG A 489 -22.13 -11.21 6.44
C ARG A 489 -22.06 -9.86 7.19
N GLN A 490 -21.02 -9.63 7.99
CA GLN A 490 -20.89 -8.40 8.78
C GLN A 490 -20.21 -7.26 8.01
N GLY A 491 -19.29 -7.59 7.10
CA GLY A 491 -18.65 -6.60 6.22
C GLY A 491 -19.64 -5.88 5.31
N ASP A 492 -20.66 -6.58 4.81
CA ASP A 492 -21.68 -6.01 3.92
C ASP A 492 -22.51 -4.89 4.61
N VAL A 493 -22.77 -5.01 5.91
CA VAL A 493 -23.49 -3.98 6.68
C VAL A 493 -22.62 -2.74 6.86
N MET A 494 -21.31 -2.92 7.11
CA MET A 494 -20.36 -1.81 7.21
C MET A 494 -20.05 -1.16 5.86
N GLU A 495 -20.25 -1.88 4.75
CA GLU A 495 -20.15 -1.35 3.40
C GLU A 495 -21.37 -0.52 2.98
N LEU A 496 -22.54 -0.77 3.58
CA LEU A 496 -23.76 0.00 3.35
C LEU A 496 -23.81 1.32 4.14
N LEU A 497 -23.07 1.41 5.25
CA LEU A 497 -22.88 2.62 6.07
C LEU A 497 -21.84 3.55 5.45
#